data_AF-A0A538I3F2-F1
#
_entry.id   AF-A0A538I3F2-F1
#
_cell.length_a   1.000
_cell.length_b   1.000
_cell.length_c   1.000
_cell.angle_alpha   90.00
_cell.angle_beta   90.00
_cell.angle_gamma   90.00
#
_symmetry.space_group_name_H-M   'P 1'
#
loop_
_entity.id
_entity.type
_entity.pdbx_description
1 polymer ?
#
loop_
_entity_poly.entity_id
_entity_poly.type
_entity_poly.pdbx_seq_one_letter_code
_entity_poly.pdbx_strand_id
1 'polypeptide(L)'
;MDGLTRGLAIVAAAVSGAVGAGVQPHAVRAISADASSTSLPRSCLRLTPLRHGRIEAVIRRGRLLRSVTLRRVGGSRIYGCDSTGARDEGRLWCNVETARLRSGRVTDPRLGLLCTTRRHQHVASAWITPMRRTRVLVVLDGRRRDRYRVVGTLPVRVAVTHGIAYDRASAVFVFAEYGARGRLVRKARMVARVAG
;
A
#
# COMPACT_ATOMS: atom_id res chain seq x y z
N MET A 1 0.31 26.86 23.18
CA MET A 1 -0.20 25.62 22.55
C MET A 1 -0.33 25.88 21.05
N ASP A 2 0.78 26.16 20.36
CA ASP A 2 0.73 26.84 19.04
C ASP A 2 1.54 26.12 17.94
N GLY A 3 2.02 24.91 18.20
CA GLY A 3 2.83 24.11 17.27
C GLY A 3 2.04 23.19 16.33
N LEU A 4 0.79 22.86 16.67
CA LEU A 4 -0.02 21.88 15.93
C LEU A 4 -0.68 22.49 14.67
N THR A 5 -1.01 23.78 14.70
CA THR A 5 -1.71 24.48 13.62
C THR A 5 -0.78 24.83 12.45
N ARG A 6 0.49 25.15 12.73
CA ARG A 6 1.51 25.40 11.68
C ARG A 6 1.89 24.15 10.89
N GLY A 7 1.84 22.97 11.53
CA GLY A 7 2.08 21.68 10.86
C GLY A 7 1.01 21.30 9.83
N LEU A 8 -0.25 21.70 10.05
CA LEU A 8 -1.36 21.41 9.11
C LEU A 8 -1.26 22.22 7.81
N ALA A 9 -0.83 23.48 7.89
CA ALA A 9 -0.73 24.36 6.71
C ALA A 9 0.36 23.89 5.72
N ILE A 10 1.49 23.40 6.24
CA ILE A 10 2.62 22.91 5.42
C ILE A 10 2.24 21.61 4.68
N VAL A 11 1.44 20.74 5.31
CA VAL A 11 0.96 19.47 4.71
C VAL A 11 -0.08 19.72 3.60
N ALA A 12 -0.88 20.79 3.72
CA ALA A 12 -1.90 21.13 2.72
C ALA A 12 -1.29 21.58 1.37
N ALA A 13 -0.18 22.32 1.38
CA ALA A 13 0.49 22.78 0.16
C ALA A 13 1.26 21.65 -0.56
N ALA A 14 1.81 20.70 0.19
CA ALA A 14 2.75 19.70 -0.35
C ALA A 14 2.14 18.62 -1.24
N VAL A 15 0.81 18.47 -1.31
CA VAL A 15 0.13 17.52 -2.23
C VAL A 15 -0.63 18.23 -3.35
N SER A 16 -0.58 19.57 -3.42
CA SER A 16 -1.31 20.36 -4.45
C SER A 16 -0.55 20.53 -5.76
N GLY A 17 0.70 20.09 -5.86
CA GLY A 17 1.41 20.11 -7.14
C GLY A 17 0.62 19.29 -8.16
N ALA A 18 0.22 19.94 -9.25
CA ALA A 18 -0.38 19.31 -10.42
C ALA A 18 0.32 17.99 -10.74
N VAL A 19 -0.37 17.11 -11.45
CA VAL A 19 0.14 15.82 -11.94
C VAL A 19 1.26 16.07 -12.98
N GLY A 20 2.36 16.73 -12.59
CA GLY A 20 3.46 17.22 -13.40
C GLY A 20 4.77 16.52 -13.04
N ALA A 21 5.73 16.65 -13.95
CA ALA A 21 6.93 15.84 -14.15
C ALA A 21 7.71 15.49 -12.86
N GLY A 22 8.14 14.23 -12.76
CA GLY A 22 8.99 13.73 -11.67
C GLY A 22 8.41 12.57 -10.85
N VAL A 23 7.17 12.16 -11.10
CA VAL A 23 6.58 10.99 -10.43
C VAL A 23 6.51 9.80 -11.37
N GLN A 24 7.25 8.74 -11.04
CA GLN A 24 7.20 7.52 -11.85
C GLN A 24 5.87 6.78 -11.61
N PRO A 25 5.10 6.47 -12.67
CA PRO A 25 3.87 5.71 -12.53
C PRO A 25 4.20 4.27 -12.13
N HIS A 26 3.56 3.76 -11.08
CA HIS A 26 3.72 2.37 -10.68
C HIS A 26 3.05 1.43 -11.69
N ALA A 27 3.74 0.33 -12.01
CA ALA A 27 3.13 -0.76 -12.76
C ALA A 27 2.12 -1.47 -11.84
N VAL A 28 0.91 -1.67 -12.37
CA VAL A 28 -0.15 -2.39 -11.66
C VAL A 28 -0.81 -3.38 -12.62
N ARG A 29 -1.10 -4.58 -12.12
CA ARG A 29 -1.84 -5.60 -12.84
C ARG A 29 -2.88 -6.22 -11.92
N ALA A 30 -4.15 -6.12 -12.30
CA ALA A 30 -5.24 -6.85 -11.66
C ALA A 30 -5.48 -8.15 -12.43
N ILE A 31 -5.68 -9.24 -11.70
CA ILE A 31 -5.88 -10.58 -12.24
C ILE A 31 -7.01 -11.22 -11.44
N SER A 32 -7.95 -11.85 -12.14
CA SER A 32 -8.93 -12.74 -11.54
C SER A 32 -8.72 -14.12 -12.17
N ALA A 33 -8.41 -15.12 -11.35
CA ALA A 33 -8.15 -16.45 -11.85
C ALA A 33 -8.33 -17.48 -10.74
N ASP A 34 -8.28 -18.76 -11.11
CA ASP A 34 -8.09 -19.81 -10.12
C ASP A 34 -6.74 -19.65 -9.45
N ALA A 35 -6.70 -19.99 -8.16
CA ALA A 35 -5.56 -19.86 -7.26
C ALA A 35 -4.22 -20.35 -7.85
N SER A 36 -4.26 -21.25 -8.84
CA SER A 36 -3.12 -21.93 -9.42
C SER A 36 -2.47 -21.24 -10.63
N SER A 37 -2.90 -20.08 -11.17
CA SER A 37 -2.58 -19.71 -12.57
C SER A 37 -1.39 -18.75 -12.86
N THR A 38 -0.75 -18.07 -11.89
CA THR A 38 0.31 -17.05 -12.18
C THR A 38 1.49 -17.08 -11.19
N SER A 39 2.74 -16.93 -11.66
CA SER A 39 3.94 -17.20 -10.83
C SER A 39 4.08 -16.36 -9.55
N LEU A 40 3.90 -15.03 -9.63
CA LEU A 40 4.01 -14.14 -8.48
C LEU A 40 2.84 -14.31 -7.49
N PRO A 41 1.56 -14.19 -7.90
CA PRO A 41 0.43 -14.51 -7.03
C PRO A 41 0.50 -15.90 -6.44
N ARG A 42 0.89 -16.94 -7.21
CA ARG A 42 1.05 -18.31 -6.71
C ARG A 42 2.12 -18.39 -5.61
N SER A 43 3.25 -17.71 -5.77
CA SER A 43 4.29 -17.68 -4.74
C SER A 43 3.83 -17.02 -3.44
N CYS A 44 3.04 -15.94 -3.53
CA CYS A 44 2.42 -15.30 -2.38
C CYS A 44 1.34 -16.21 -1.76
N LEU A 45 0.50 -16.82 -2.60
CA LEU A 45 -0.59 -17.70 -2.18
C LEU A 45 -0.11 -18.85 -1.30
N ARG A 46 1.05 -19.44 -1.60
CA ARG A 46 1.69 -20.49 -0.80
C ARG A 46 1.94 -20.08 0.66
N LEU A 47 2.05 -18.79 0.94
CA LEU A 47 2.29 -18.23 2.27
C LEU A 47 0.98 -17.82 2.98
N THR A 48 -0.18 -18.08 2.38
CA THR A 48 -1.51 -17.75 2.93
C THR A 48 -2.32 -19.02 3.12
N PRO A 49 -3.43 -19.05 3.87
CA PRO A 49 -4.33 -20.22 3.95
C PRO A 49 -5.33 -20.31 2.78
N LEU A 50 -5.21 -19.46 1.74
CA LEU A 50 -6.06 -19.54 0.56
C LEU A 50 -5.66 -20.76 -0.29
N ARG A 51 -6.33 -21.90 -0.10
CA ARG A 51 -6.03 -23.16 -0.79
C ARG A 51 -6.88 -23.41 -2.04
N HIS A 52 -8.13 -22.93 -2.05
CA HIS A 52 -9.12 -23.25 -3.09
C HIS A 52 -9.99 -22.05 -3.49
N GLY A 53 -10.61 -22.17 -4.67
CA GLY A 53 -11.56 -21.23 -5.24
C GLY A 53 -10.91 -20.12 -6.07
N ARG A 54 -11.77 -19.29 -6.67
CA ARG A 54 -11.36 -18.12 -7.47
C ARG A 54 -10.77 -17.03 -6.56
N ILE A 55 -9.67 -16.46 -7.00
CA ILE A 55 -9.00 -15.34 -6.33
C ILE A 55 -9.00 -14.08 -7.21
N GLU A 56 -9.07 -12.94 -6.56
CA GLU A 56 -8.67 -11.64 -7.10
C GLU A 56 -7.26 -11.35 -6.58
N ALA A 57 -6.35 -10.99 -7.49
CA ALA A 57 -4.99 -10.61 -7.18
C ALA A 57 -4.68 -9.26 -7.81
N VAL A 58 -4.07 -8.36 -7.04
CA VAL A 58 -3.51 -7.11 -7.58
C VAL A 58 -2.02 -7.06 -7.27
N ILE A 59 -1.22 -7.05 -8.32
CA ILE A 59 0.24 -6.92 -8.26
C ILE A 59 0.58 -5.44 -8.45
N ARG A 60 1.42 -4.90 -7.57
CA ARG A 60 1.91 -3.52 -7.65
C ARG A 60 3.42 -3.52 -7.59
N ARG A 61 4.05 -2.71 -8.45
CA ARG A 61 5.47 -2.39 -8.37
C ARG A 61 5.64 -0.89 -8.10
N GLY A 62 5.84 -0.60 -6.82
CA GLY A 62 6.23 0.69 -6.28
C GLY A 62 7.74 0.95 -6.44
N ARG A 63 8.18 2.14 -6.02
CA ARG A 63 9.60 2.48 -5.91
C ARG A 63 10.29 1.70 -4.78
N LEU A 64 9.65 1.65 -3.61
CA LEU A 64 10.18 0.96 -2.43
C LEU A 64 9.83 -0.53 -2.41
N LEU A 65 8.65 -0.87 -2.92
CA LEU A 65 8.00 -2.15 -2.66
C LEU A 65 7.39 -2.72 -3.93
N ARG A 66 7.59 -4.01 -4.17
CA ARG A 66 6.69 -4.81 -5.00
C ARG A 66 5.79 -5.61 -4.08
N SER A 67 4.47 -5.52 -4.30
CA SER A 67 3.48 -6.19 -3.47
C SER A 67 2.46 -6.96 -4.30
N VAL A 68 1.90 -8.00 -3.69
CA VAL A 68 0.73 -8.72 -4.18
C VAL A 68 -0.34 -8.64 -3.10
N THR A 69 -1.53 -8.16 -3.45
CA THR A 69 -2.71 -8.28 -2.59
C THR A 69 -3.64 -9.34 -3.16
N LEU A 70 -4.00 -10.34 -2.35
CA LEU A 70 -4.87 -11.45 -2.70
C LEU A 70 -6.17 -11.38 -1.92
N ARG A 71 -7.26 -11.84 -2.53
CA ARG A 71 -8.55 -12.06 -1.89
C ARG A 71 -9.27 -13.21 -2.57
N ARG A 72 -9.95 -14.08 -1.82
CA ARG A 72 -10.95 -14.98 -2.42
C ARG A 72 -12.12 -14.14 -2.93
N VAL A 73 -12.64 -14.42 -4.12
CA VAL A 73 -13.83 -13.71 -4.65
C VAL A 73 -14.99 -13.85 -3.65
N GLY A 74 -15.65 -12.74 -3.31
CA GLY A 74 -16.70 -12.69 -2.27
C GLY A 74 -16.19 -12.76 -0.82
N GLY A 75 -14.91 -13.04 -0.60
CA GLY A 75 -14.31 -13.12 0.73
C GLY A 75 -14.07 -11.75 1.37
N SER A 76 -14.10 -11.72 2.70
CA SER A 76 -13.84 -10.51 3.49
C SER A 76 -12.38 -10.39 3.96
N ARG A 77 -11.53 -11.39 3.76
CA ARG A 77 -10.12 -11.35 4.19
C ARG A 77 -9.20 -11.15 3.00
N ILE A 78 -8.27 -10.20 3.13
CA ILE A 78 -7.19 -9.97 2.17
C ILE A 78 -5.86 -10.44 2.75
N TYR A 79 -4.95 -10.78 1.86
CA TYR A 79 -3.57 -11.13 2.19
C TYR A 79 -2.62 -10.32 1.34
N GLY A 80 -1.47 -9.98 1.92
CA GLY A 80 -0.43 -9.19 1.29
C GLY A 80 0.88 -9.93 1.35
N CYS A 81 1.62 -9.98 0.25
CA CYS A 81 3.04 -10.31 0.30
C CYS A 81 3.83 -9.14 -0.27
N ASP A 82 4.87 -8.73 0.45
CA ASP A 82 5.71 -7.61 0.10
C ASP A 82 7.15 -8.06 -0.12
N SER A 83 7.80 -7.45 -1.10
CA SER A 83 9.20 -7.67 -1.43
C SER A 83 9.84 -6.34 -1.78
N THR A 84 11.06 -6.11 -1.34
CA THR A 84 11.87 -4.98 -1.79
C THR A 84 12.84 -5.46 -2.87
N GLY A 85 13.46 -4.53 -3.60
CA GLY A 85 14.51 -4.87 -4.56
C GLY A 85 15.84 -5.30 -3.93
N ALA A 86 15.89 -5.39 -2.58
CA ALA A 86 16.95 -6.05 -1.85
C ALA A 86 16.62 -7.54 -1.81
N ARG A 87 17.57 -8.40 -2.19
CA ARG A 87 17.43 -9.85 -2.00
C ARG A 87 17.56 -10.09 -0.50
N ASP A 88 16.45 -10.21 0.23
CA ASP A 88 16.50 -10.85 1.54
C ASP A 88 16.78 -12.34 1.29
N GLU A 89 18.03 -12.74 1.51
CA GLU A 89 18.50 -14.11 1.78
C GLU A 89 17.66 -15.24 1.13
N GLY A 90 17.61 -15.27 -0.20
CA GLY A 90 16.95 -16.36 -0.95
C GLY A 90 15.41 -16.43 -0.84
N ARG A 91 14.75 -15.54 -0.08
CA ARG A 91 13.28 -15.48 0.04
C ARG A 91 12.72 -14.38 -0.86
N LEU A 92 11.72 -14.74 -1.68
CA LEU A 92 11.07 -13.80 -2.59
C LEU A 92 10.30 -12.69 -1.86
N TRP A 93 9.86 -12.95 -0.64
CA TRP A 93 8.97 -12.10 0.16
C TRP A 93 9.60 -11.84 1.54
N CYS A 94 9.71 -10.56 1.92
CA CYS A 94 10.21 -10.13 3.22
C CYS A 94 9.09 -9.92 4.24
N ASN A 95 7.85 -9.82 3.77
CA ASN A 95 6.69 -9.64 4.64
C ASN A 95 5.46 -10.35 4.07
N VAL A 96 4.66 -10.94 4.96
CA VAL A 96 3.35 -11.52 4.64
C VAL A 96 2.36 -11.07 5.70
N GLU A 97 1.22 -10.53 5.26
CA GLU A 97 0.22 -9.95 6.15
C GLU A 97 -1.19 -10.32 5.76
N THR A 98 -2.13 -10.11 6.69
CA THR A 98 -3.56 -10.25 6.43
C THR A 98 -4.34 -9.10 7.06
N ALA A 99 -5.44 -8.71 6.43
CA ALA A 99 -6.39 -7.77 6.99
C ALA A 99 -7.83 -8.19 6.67
N ARG A 100 -8.79 -7.69 7.45
CA ARG A 100 -10.22 -7.91 7.21
C ARG A 100 -10.83 -6.68 6.56
N LEU A 101 -11.73 -6.94 5.62
CA LEU A 101 -12.60 -5.99 4.97
C LEU A 101 -13.98 -6.01 5.64
N ARG A 102 -14.48 -4.83 5.99
CA ARG A 102 -15.89 -4.60 6.36
C ARG A 102 -16.47 -3.62 5.36
N SER A 103 -17.52 -4.03 4.64
CA SER A 103 -18.12 -3.22 3.56
C SER A 103 -17.08 -2.74 2.53
N GLY A 104 -16.13 -3.61 2.17
CA GLY A 104 -15.06 -3.34 1.22
C GLY A 104 -13.90 -2.47 1.76
N ARG A 105 -13.91 -2.11 3.04
CA ARG A 105 -12.89 -1.26 3.68
C ARG A 105 -12.04 -2.03 4.66
N VAL A 106 -10.73 -1.77 4.66
CA VAL A 106 -9.82 -2.28 5.68
C VAL A 106 -10.20 -1.68 7.03
N THR A 107 -10.47 -2.54 8.01
CA THR A 107 -10.85 -2.10 9.37
C THR A 107 -9.66 -1.85 10.27
N ASP A 108 -8.52 -2.46 9.95
CA ASP A 108 -7.27 -2.39 10.68
C ASP A 108 -6.15 -2.15 9.67
N PRO A 109 -5.62 -0.91 9.53
CA PRO A 109 -4.54 -0.60 8.63
C PRO A 109 -3.23 -1.14 9.22
N ARG A 110 -3.10 -2.47 9.27
CA ARG A 110 -1.93 -3.15 9.82
C ARG A 110 -0.66 -2.67 9.15
N LEU A 111 0.33 -2.41 10.00
CA LEU A 111 1.65 -1.97 9.61
C LEU A 111 2.58 -3.19 9.43
N GLY A 112 3.22 -3.24 8.26
CA GLY A 112 4.39 -4.07 8.01
C GLY A 112 5.67 -3.28 8.16
N LEU A 113 6.66 -3.87 8.85
CA LEU A 113 8.00 -3.29 9.03
C LEU A 113 9.15 -4.28 8.76
N LEU A 114 8.83 -5.50 8.29
CA LEU A 114 9.82 -6.55 8.12
C LEU A 114 10.73 -6.33 6.90
N CYS A 115 10.24 -5.63 5.89
CA CYS A 115 10.98 -5.36 4.68
C CYS A 115 11.99 -4.22 4.86
N THR A 116 13.19 -4.36 4.29
CA THR A 116 14.21 -3.30 4.28
C THR A 116 14.65 -2.91 2.86
N THR A 117 15.14 -1.69 2.70
CA THR A 117 15.79 -1.24 1.46
C THR A 117 17.20 -1.83 1.35
N ARG A 118 17.86 -1.66 0.19
CA ARG A 118 19.28 -2.04 0.02
C ARG A 118 20.25 -1.33 0.97
N ARG A 119 19.83 -0.24 1.59
CA ARG A 119 20.60 0.50 2.61
C ARG A 119 20.18 0.13 4.03
N HIS A 120 19.54 -1.02 4.21
CA HIS A 120 19.04 -1.54 5.49
C HIS A 120 18.01 -0.63 6.21
N GLN A 121 17.43 0.35 5.51
CA GLN A 121 16.34 1.15 6.05
C GLN A 121 15.02 0.36 6.03
N HIS A 122 14.30 0.29 7.14
CA HIS A 122 12.96 -0.32 7.19
C HIS A 122 11.97 0.39 6.25
N VAL A 123 11.11 -0.42 5.63
CA VAL A 123 10.01 0.02 4.79
C VAL A 123 8.71 -0.24 5.54
N ALA A 124 8.01 0.84 5.90
CA ALA A 124 6.67 0.77 6.44
C ALA A 124 5.66 0.54 5.32
N SER A 125 4.87 -0.52 5.40
CA SER A 125 3.79 -0.80 4.45
C SER A 125 2.43 -0.97 5.13
N ALA A 126 1.37 -0.54 4.45
CA ALA A 126 0.00 -0.64 4.94
C ALA A 126 -1.01 -0.67 3.78
N TRP A 127 -2.24 -1.12 4.04
CA TRP A 127 -3.33 -0.95 3.08
C TRP A 127 -4.10 0.34 3.29
N ILE A 128 -4.36 1.05 2.20
CA ILE A 128 -5.30 2.18 2.14
C ILE A 128 -6.49 1.76 1.29
N THR A 129 -7.71 1.88 1.82
CA THR A 129 -8.93 1.73 1.02
C THR A 129 -9.27 3.06 0.34
N PRO A 130 -9.18 3.16 -1.01
CA PRO A 130 -9.54 4.37 -1.72
C PRO A 130 -11.05 4.65 -1.66
N MET A 131 -11.42 5.92 -1.82
CA MET A 131 -12.79 6.35 -2.07
C MET A 131 -13.28 5.84 -3.44
N ARG A 132 -14.59 5.59 -3.59
CA ARG A 132 -15.19 4.98 -4.81
C ARG A 132 -14.81 5.66 -6.13
N ARG A 133 -14.56 6.99 -6.11
CA ARG A 133 -14.24 7.79 -7.30
C ARG A 133 -12.74 7.94 -7.56
N THR A 134 -11.90 7.37 -6.70
CA THR A 134 -10.45 7.47 -6.80
C THR A 134 -9.93 6.60 -7.95
N ARG A 135 -8.99 7.16 -8.71
CA ARG A 135 -8.27 6.53 -9.82
C ARG A 135 -6.78 6.46 -9.54
N VAL A 136 -6.27 7.45 -8.81
CA VAL A 136 -4.87 7.53 -8.41
C VAL A 136 -4.79 7.90 -6.93
N LEU A 137 -3.95 7.18 -6.20
CA LEU A 137 -3.53 7.50 -4.84
C LEU A 137 -2.09 7.99 -4.89
N VAL A 138 -1.82 9.17 -4.35
CA VAL A 138 -0.46 9.73 -4.21
C VAL A 138 -0.08 9.67 -2.75
N VAL A 139 0.99 8.98 -2.41
CA VAL A 139 1.51 8.88 -1.05
C VAL A 139 2.79 9.71 -0.94
N LEU A 140 2.91 10.47 0.14
CA LEU A 140 4.12 11.20 0.46
C LEU A 140 5.07 10.31 1.28
N ASP A 141 6.34 10.35 0.89
CA ASP A 141 7.45 9.70 1.59
C ASP A 141 8.58 10.73 1.74
N GLY A 142 8.57 11.49 2.84
CA GLY A 142 9.42 12.66 3.02
C GLY A 142 9.15 13.71 1.92
N ARG A 143 10.17 14.05 1.14
CA ARG A 143 10.05 14.96 -0.01
C ARG A 143 9.60 14.26 -1.31
N ARG A 144 9.51 12.92 -1.30
CA ARG A 144 9.15 12.12 -2.49
C ARG A 144 7.65 11.86 -2.52
N ARG A 145 7.13 11.59 -3.72
CA ARG A 145 5.74 11.21 -3.96
C ARG A 145 5.72 9.91 -4.76
N ASP A 146 4.93 8.95 -4.31
CA ASP A 146 4.69 7.68 -5.00
C ASP A 146 3.22 7.62 -5.50
N ARG A 147 3.02 7.23 -6.76
CA ARG A 147 1.71 7.24 -7.46
C ARG A 147 1.20 5.83 -7.72
N TYR A 148 0.12 5.47 -7.03
CA TYR A 148 -0.54 4.18 -7.16
C TYR A 148 -1.82 4.32 -7.97
N ARG A 149 -1.91 3.58 -9.08
CA ARG A 149 -3.18 3.40 -9.78
C ARG A 149 -4.12 2.53 -8.95
N VAL A 150 -5.37 2.97 -8.83
CA VAL A 150 -6.45 2.21 -8.21
C VAL A 150 -7.10 1.34 -9.29
N VAL A 151 -7.03 0.02 -9.10
CA VAL A 151 -7.61 -0.97 -10.01
C VAL A 151 -8.31 -2.06 -9.20
N GLY A 152 -9.33 -2.66 -9.81
CA GLY A 152 -10.13 -3.69 -9.15
C GLY A 152 -10.85 -3.16 -7.91
N THR A 153 -11.16 -4.06 -6.98
CA THR A 153 -11.88 -3.72 -5.75
C THR A 153 -11.03 -3.87 -4.49
N LEU A 154 -9.75 -4.24 -4.64
CA LEU A 154 -8.83 -4.42 -3.53
C LEU A 154 -8.23 -3.09 -3.06
N PRO A 155 -8.00 -2.93 -1.74
CA PRO A 155 -7.21 -1.83 -1.20
C PRO A 155 -5.83 -1.72 -1.84
N VAL A 156 -5.24 -0.53 -1.73
CA VAL A 156 -3.89 -0.25 -2.24
C VAL A 156 -2.88 -0.51 -1.13
N ARG A 157 -1.98 -1.47 -1.35
CA ARG A 157 -0.80 -1.66 -0.49
C ARG A 157 0.24 -0.60 -0.85
N VAL A 158 0.55 0.28 0.09
CA VAL A 158 1.48 1.42 -0.07
C VAL A 158 2.70 1.25 0.81
N ALA A 159 3.75 2.02 0.54
CA ALA A 159 5.00 1.95 1.29
C ALA A 159 5.63 3.34 1.51
N VAL A 160 6.28 3.54 2.64
CA VAL A 160 7.08 4.73 2.99
C VAL A 160 8.34 4.31 3.76
N THR A 161 9.36 5.15 3.78
CA THR A 161 10.51 5.02 4.70
C THR A 161 10.60 6.18 5.70
N HIS A 162 9.80 7.23 5.52
CA HIS A 162 9.66 8.35 6.46
C HIS A 162 8.40 8.23 7.30
N GLY A 163 8.37 8.91 8.46
CA GLY A 163 7.21 8.92 9.35
C GLY A 163 7.01 7.63 10.16
N ILE A 164 8.06 6.80 10.23
CA ILE A 164 8.13 5.61 11.09
C ILE A 164 8.53 6.04 12.51
N ALA A 165 7.76 5.64 13.50
CA ALA A 165 8.03 5.84 14.92
C ALA A 165 8.28 4.46 15.56
N TYR A 166 9.56 4.10 15.69
CA TYR A 166 10.01 2.79 16.16
C TYR A 166 9.60 2.52 17.62
N ASP A 167 9.70 3.54 18.47
CA ASP A 167 9.25 3.54 19.87
C ASP A 167 7.78 3.15 20.04
N ARG A 168 6.95 3.46 19.03
CA ARG A 168 5.50 3.21 19.04
C ARG A 168 5.06 2.11 18.08
N ALA A 169 6.00 1.41 17.44
CA ALA A 169 5.73 0.43 16.38
C ALA A 169 4.68 0.92 15.38
N SER A 170 4.80 2.17 14.93
CA SER A 170 3.79 2.87 14.14
C SER A 170 4.38 3.61 12.96
N ALA A 171 3.55 3.89 11.95
CA ALA A 171 3.92 4.71 10.82
C ALA A 171 2.78 5.60 10.36
N VAL A 172 3.14 6.79 9.89
CA VAL A 172 2.20 7.79 9.37
C VAL A 172 2.25 7.79 7.85
N PHE A 173 1.09 7.59 7.22
CA PHE A 173 0.90 7.70 5.78
C PHE A 173 0.12 8.97 5.48
N VAL A 174 0.76 9.92 4.78
CA VAL A 174 0.10 11.12 4.26
C VAL A 174 -0.15 10.92 2.78
N PHE A 175 -1.37 11.14 2.33
CA PHE A 175 -1.75 10.85 0.95
C PHE A 175 -2.84 11.78 0.42
N ALA A 176 -2.93 11.83 -0.90
CA ALA A 176 -4.06 12.39 -1.62
C ALA A 176 -4.63 11.41 -2.63
N GLU A 177 -5.93 11.49 -2.82
CA GLU A 177 -6.70 10.70 -3.75
C GLU A 177 -7.18 11.58 -4.89
N TYR A 178 -7.03 11.11 -6.11
CA TYR A 178 -7.43 11.82 -7.32
C TYR A 178 -8.36 10.94 -8.14
N GLY A 179 -9.42 11.53 -8.67
CA GLY A 179 -10.38 10.89 -9.54
C GLY A 179 -10.02 11.05 -11.02
N ALA A 180 -11.02 10.96 -11.89
CA ALA A 180 -10.86 11.20 -13.31
C ALA A 180 -10.31 12.62 -13.59
N ARG A 181 -9.52 12.75 -14.66
CA ARG A 181 -8.89 14.02 -15.11
C ARG A 181 -8.04 14.72 -14.04
N GLY A 182 -7.53 13.97 -13.05
CA GLY A 182 -6.69 14.51 -11.99
C GLY A 182 -7.43 15.35 -10.95
N ARG A 183 -8.78 15.29 -10.90
CA ARG A 183 -9.56 16.01 -9.87
C ARG A 183 -9.24 15.47 -8.48
N LEU A 184 -8.83 16.35 -7.56
CA LEU A 184 -8.64 15.99 -6.15
C LEU A 184 -9.96 15.47 -5.55
N VAL A 185 -9.92 14.29 -4.94
CA VAL A 185 -11.03 13.67 -4.20
C VAL A 185 -10.89 13.95 -2.72
N ARG A 186 -9.67 13.76 -2.17
CA ARG A 186 -9.39 13.93 -0.74
C ARG A 186 -7.90 14.08 -0.47
N LYS A 187 -7.54 14.80 0.58
CA LYS A 187 -6.25 14.69 1.29
C LYS A 187 -6.49 14.05 2.65
N ALA A 188 -5.63 13.15 3.07
CA ALA A 188 -5.79 12.43 4.33
C ALA A 188 -4.46 12.01 4.94
N ARG A 189 -4.53 11.70 6.23
CA ARG A 189 -3.46 11.09 7.02
C ARG A 189 -4.01 9.82 7.67
N MET A 190 -3.23 8.76 7.64
CA MET A 190 -3.53 7.50 8.30
C MET A 190 -2.37 7.10 9.20
N VAL A 191 -2.68 6.63 10.40
CA VAL A 191 -1.70 6.03 11.32
C VAL A 191 -1.90 4.52 11.29
N ALA A 192 -0.86 3.78 10.94
CA ALA A 192 -0.80 2.33 11.01
C ALA A 192 0.04 1.90 12.21
N ARG A 193 -0.28 0.74 12.78
CA ARG A 193 0.49 0.14 13.89
C ARG A 193 0.74 -1.32 13.61
N VAL A 194 1.84 -1.86 14.13
CA VAL A 194 2.07 -3.31 14.12
C VAL A 194 0.96 -3.95 14.95
N ALA A 195 0.44 -5.10 14.51
CA ALA A 195 -0.56 -5.81 15.27
C ALA A 195 0.05 -6.24 16.61
N GLY A 196 -0.60 -5.84 17.71
CA GLY A 196 -0.43 -6.39 19.05
C GLY A 196 -1.61 -7.28 19.40
#